data_AF-F9X6A7-F1
#
_entry.id   AF-F9X6A7-F1
#
_cell.length_a   1.000
_cell.length_b   1.000
_cell.length_c   1.000
_cell.angle_alpha   90.00
_cell.angle_beta   90.00
_cell.angle_gamma   90.00
#
_symmetry.space_group_name_H-M   'P 1'
#
loop_
_entity.id
_entity.type
_entity.pdbx_description
1 polymer ?
#
loop_
_entity_poly.entity_id
_entity_poly.type
_entity_poly.pdbx_seq_one_letter_code
_entity_poly.pdbx_strand_id
1 'polypeptide(L)'
;MPTFSSTLIPLLLPAVTFAVPTIIRTQSTETIPNSWIARLVPDAGLPDALSSVFSTAGIESKLNYTIGSVTGFAFDGDDAVLDALQSLGEIEHVEPDVIMRASVPIGFFDPPVYRPSVVNGTNTTAPSNSSSDLVTQENSTWGLARISHKDAGASDYVYDASAGEGTFVYIIDTGINSAHEEFAGGRAVLGQSFVDDSDGEDDQGHGTHCAGMVGGTTYGVAKNTTIIAIKVLDASGSGSTSTVLKDGECVGAEREWLVDIGVGGKGCWTASGGY
;
A
#
# COMPACT_ATOMS: atom_id res chain seq x y z
N MET A 1 3.84 58.55 -44.37
CA MET A 1 3.82 57.15 -43.90
C MET A 1 4.65 57.08 -42.63
N PRO A 2 4.08 56.76 -41.45
CA PRO A 2 4.89 56.58 -40.26
C PRO A 2 5.33 55.11 -40.14
N THR A 3 6.61 54.90 -39.88
CA THR A 3 7.20 53.58 -39.57
C THR A 3 7.12 53.35 -38.06
N PHE A 4 6.42 52.30 -37.62
CA PHE A 4 6.44 51.87 -36.23
C PHE A 4 7.67 50.99 -35.98
N SER A 5 8.54 51.43 -35.08
CA SER A 5 9.64 50.62 -34.53
C SER A 5 9.06 49.74 -33.42
N SER A 6 9.03 48.43 -33.64
CA SER A 6 8.57 47.46 -32.64
C SER A 6 9.75 47.13 -31.73
N THR A 7 9.73 47.66 -30.50
CA THR A 7 10.68 47.29 -29.45
C THR A 7 10.10 46.08 -28.72
N LEU A 8 10.66 44.89 -28.97
CA LEU A 8 10.37 43.69 -28.19
C LEU A 8 10.98 43.86 -26.80
N ILE A 9 10.13 44.01 -25.78
CA ILE A 9 10.53 43.90 -24.37
C ILE A 9 10.55 42.39 -24.05
N PRO A 10 11.71 41.79 -23.71
CA PRO A 10 11.74 40.41 -23.27
C PRO A 10 11.04 40.34 -21.92
N LEU A 11 9.94 39.60 -21.85
CA LEU A 11 9.27 39.26 -20.60
C LEU A 11 10.20 38.32 -19.83
N LEU A 12 10.97 38.86 -18.89
CA LEU A 12 11.81 38.06 -18.00
C LEU A 12 10.88 37.31 -17.04
N LEU A 13 10.58 36.05 -17.36
CA LEU A 13 9.90 35.15 -16.41
C LEU A 13 10.78 35.04 -15.16
N PRO A 14 10.22 35.11 -13.95
CA PRO A 14 10.99 34.91 -12.73
C PRO A 14 11.65 33.53 -12.80
N ALA A 15 12.98 33.49 -12.69
CA ALA A 15 13.70 32.24 -12.54
C ALA A 15 13.26 31.61 -11.22
N VAL A 16 12.50 30.52 -11.30
CA VAL A 16 12.18 29.71 -10.13
C VAL A 16 13.50 29.07 -9.70
N THR A 17 14.06 29.53 -8.59
CA THR A 17 15.28 28.95 -8.01
C THR A 17 14.88 27.73 -7.21
N PHE A 18 15.03 26.55 -7.80
CA PHE A 18 14.87 25.31 -7.07
C PHE A 18 16.10 25.04 -6.21
N ALA A 19 15.90 24.41 -5.05
CA ALA A 19 16.99 23.90 -4.25
C ALA A 19 17.68 22.75 -5.02
N VAL A 20 18.98 22.55 -4.77
CA VAL A 20 19.71 21.43 -5.36
C VAL A 20 19.12 20.11 -4.84
N PRO A 21 18.86 19.12 -5.71
CA PRO A 21 18.32 17.82 -5.29
C PRO A 21 19.20 17.14 -4.24
N THR A 22 18.57 16.50 -3.25
CA THR A 22 19.29 15.65 -2.29
C THR A 22 19.35 14.22 -2.80
N ILE A 23 20.54 13.66 -3.01
CA ILE A 23 20.72 12.29 -3.51
C ILE A 23 21.42 11.42 -2.46
N ILE A 24 20.74 10.40 -1.94
CA ILE A 24 21.29 9.38 -1.06
C ILE A 24 21.86 8.25 -1.93
N ARG A 25 23.18 8.19 -2.07
CA ARG A 25 23.85 7.18 -2.94
C ARG A 25 24.17 5.86 -2.25
N THR A 26 23.99 5.79 -0.93
CA THR A 26 24.45 4.65 -0.15
C THR A 26 23.58 3.42 -0.40
N GLN A 27 24.12 2.48 -1.16
CA GLN A 27 23.51 1.16 -1.37
C GLN A 27 24.01 0.14 -0.32
N SER A 28 23.19 -0.88 -0.07
CA SER A 28 23.49 -1.99 0.84
C SER A 28 22.99 -3.31 0.26
N THR A 29 23.14 -4.41 1.00
CA THR A 29 22.54 -5.70 0.62
C THR A 29 21.02 -5.69 0.62
N GLU A 30 20.39 -4.69 1.23
CA GLU A 30 18.94 -4.49 1.25
C GLU A 30 18.45 -3.55 0.14
N THR A 31 19.35 -3.00 -0.69
CA THR A 31 18.96 -2.15 -1.83
C THR A 31 19.07 -2.91 -3.13
N ILE A 32 18.23 -2.55 -4.11
CA ILE A 32 18.31 -3.08 -5.47
C ILE A 32 19.44 -2.34 -6.21
N PRO A 33 20.48 -3.04 -6.70
CA PRO A 33 21.59 -2.39 -7.36
C PRO A 33 21.15 -1.53 -8.55
N ASN A 34 21.64 -0.29 -8.59
CA ASN A 34 21.36 0.70 -9.65
C ASN A 34 19.87 1.02 -9.84
N SER A 35 19.03 0.79 -8.83
CA SER A 35 17.61 1.16 -8.87
C SER A 35 17.31 2.22 -7.83
N TRP A 36 16.51 3.22 -8.22
CA TRP A 36 16.35 4.45 -7.48
C TRP A 36 14.90 4.94 -7.51
N ILE A 37 14.53 5.71 -6.49
CA ILE A 37 13.25 6.40 -6.36
C ILE A 37 13.54 7.90 -6.30
N ALA A 38 13.01 8.64 -7.27
CA ALA A 38 13.06 10.09 -7.31
C ALA A 38 11.72 10.67 -6.88
N ARG A 39 11.77 11.60 -5.95
CA ARG A 39 10.65 12.46 -5.56
C ARG A 39 10.82 13.84 -6.19
N LEU A 40 9.73 14.35 -6.74
CA LEU A 40 9.69 15.70 -7.31
C LEU A 40 9.41 16.74 -6.22
N VAL A 41 9.84 17.97 -6.48
CA VAL A 41 9.42 19.12 -5.66
C VAL A 41 7.89 19.29 -5.73
N PRO A 42 7.25 19.84 -4.68
CA PRO A 42 5.82 20.14 -4.72
C PRO A 42 5.45 20.96 -5.96
N ASP A 43 4.29 20.63 -6.55
CA ASP A 43 3.73 21.28 -7.76
C ASP A 43 4.52 21.08 -9.07
N ALA A 44 5.63 20.34 -9.08
CA ALA A 44 6.30 19.97 -10.33
C ALA A 44 5.41 19.05 -11.18
N GLY A 45 5.28 19.38 -12.46
CA GLY A 45 4.55 18.56 -13.42
C GLY A 45 5.36 17.29 -13.75
N LEU A 46 4.84 16.12 -13.39
CA LEU A 46 5.49 14.84 -13.67
C LEU A 46 5.86 14.66 -15.16
N PRO A 47 5.00 14.95 -16.16
CA PRO A 47 5.37 14.79 -17.57
C PRO A 47 6.54 15.68 -18.00
N ASP A 48 6.60 16.90 -17.47
CA ASP A 48 7.67 17.85 -17.77
C ASP A 48 8.99 17.37 -17.13
N ALA A 49 8.93 16.93 -15.86
CA ALA A 49 10.07 16.37 -15.16
C ALA A 49 10.64 15.12 -15.85
N LEU A 50 9.78 14.19 -16.28
CA LEU A 50 10.21 13.01 -17.03
C LEU A 50 10.87 13.39 -18.37
N SER A 51 10.36 14.42 -19.05
CA SER A 51 10.97 14.93 -20.29
C SER A 51 12.35 15.54 -20.04
N SER A 52 12.50 16.33 -18.98
CA SER A 52 13.78 16.91 -18.53
C SER A 52 14.80 15.83 -18.17
N VAL A 53 14.35 14.79 -17.45
CA VAL A 53 15.16 13.64 -17.05
C VAL A 53 15.64 12.85 -18.26
N PHE A 54 14.74 12.51 -19.18
CA PHE A 54 15.10 11.81 -20.41
C PHE A 54 16.10 12.63 -21.25
N SER A 55 15.87 13.93 -21.41
CA SER A 55 16.78 14.79 -22.16
C SER A 55 18.16 14.94 -21.52
N THR A 56 18.25 14.90 -20.19
CA THR A 56 19.48 15.18 -19.44
C THR A 56 20.29 13.92 -19.15
N ALA A 57 19.60 12.84 -18.79
CA ALA A 57 20.20 11.60 -18.31
C ALA A 57 19.95 10.40 -19.23
N GLY A 58 19.09 10.52 -20.25
CA GLY A 58 18.81 9.45 -21.21
C GLY A 58 18.10 8.23 -20.62
N ILE A 59 17.48 8.40 -19.44
CA ILE A 59 16.74 7.34 -18.74
C ILE A 59 15.24 7.56 -18.87
N GLU A 60 14.51 6.45 -18.91
CA GLU A 60 13.05 6.44 -18.80
C GLU A 60 12.66 6.03 -17.38
N SER A 61 11.51 6.52 -16.92
CA SER A 61 10.90 6.02 -15.69
C SER A 61 10.48 4.57 -15.87
N LYS A 62 10.83 3.71 -14.91
CA LYS A 62 10.25 2.36 -14.77
C LYS A 62 8.80 2.43 -14.32
N LEU A 63 8.52 3.42 -13.48
CA LEU A 63 7.29 3.56 -12.74
C LEU A 63 7.12 5.01 -12.33
N ASN A 64 5.87 5.46 -12.32
CA ASN A 64 5.47 6.75 -11.78
C ASN A 64 4.57 6.51 -10.57
N TYR A 65 4.55 7.44 -9.62
CA TYR A 65 3.63 7.36 -8.49
C TYR A 65 3.15 8.75 -8.08
N THR A 66 1.93 8.82 -7.56
CA THR A 66 1.39 10.00 -6.88
C THR A 66 0.59 9.54 -5.66
N ILE A 67 1.04 9.95 -4.48
CA ILE A 67 0.41 9.63 -3.19
C ILE A 67 0.11 10.94 -2.47
N GLY A 68 -1.16 11.33 -2.46
CA GLY A 68 -1.58 12.64 -1.97
C GLY A 68 -0.92 13.76 -2.78
N SER A 69 -0.09 14.57 -2.12
CA SER A 69 0.68 15.66 -2.76
C SER A 69 2.13 15.27 -3.10
N VAL A 70 2.51 14.02 -2.90
CA VAL A 70 3.86 13.53 -3.19
C VAL A 70 3.84 12.82 -4.53
N THR A 71 4.62 13.30 -5.48
CA THR A 71 4.75 12.73 -6.82
C THR A 71 6.21 12.39 -7.10
N GLY A 72 6.42 11.32 -7.86
CA GLY A 72 7.76 10.87 -8.19
C GLY A 72 7.76 9.74 -9.22
N PHE A 73 8.93 9.18 -9.43
CA PHE A 73 9.15 8.08 -10.34
C PHE A 73 10.31 7.20 -9.87
N ALA A 74 10.26 5.92 -10.22
CA ALA A 74 11.39 5.01 -10.06
C ALA A 74 12.14 4.84 -11.39
N PHE A 75 13.45 4.63 -11.33
CA PHE A 75 14.30 4.50 -12.51
C PHE A 75 15.51 3.60 -12.21
N ASP A 76 16.14 3.08 -13.27
CA ASP A 76 17.43 2.41 -13.18
C ASP A 76 18.53 3.33 -13.74
N GLY A 77 19.68 3.37 -13.07
CA GLY A 77 20.78 4.25 -13.46
C GLY A 77 22.03 4.04 -12.61
N ASP A 78 23.20 4.33 -13.19
CA ASP A 78 24.47 4.34 -12.48
C ASP A 78 24.76 5.71 -11.84
N ASP A 79 25.93 5.87 -11.23
CA ASP A 79 26.33 7.13 -10.60
C ASP A 79 26.38 8.33 -11.57
N ALA A 80 26.61 8.09 -12.87
CA ALA A 80 26.63 9.15 -13.88
C ALA A 80 25.23 9.70 -14.16
N VAL A 81 24.21 8.82 -14.12
CA VAL A 81 22.81 9.25 -14.14
C VAL A 81 22.50 10.13 -12.93
N LEU A 82 22.90 9.70 -11.72
CA LEU A 82 22.67 10.49 -10.50
C LEU A 82 23.36 11.86 -10.55
N ASP A 83 24.57 11.94 -11.09
CA ASP A 83 25.28 13.20 -11.31
C ASP A 83 24.49 14.13 -12.24
N ALA A 84 23.93 13.59 -13.31
CA ALA A 84 23.10 14.35 -14.25
C ALA A 84 21.83 14.90 -13.58
N LEU A 85 21.18 14.10 -12.72
CA LEU A 85 19.97 14.49 -11.99
C LEU A 85 20.20 15.64 -10.99
N GLN A 86 21.42 15.82 -10.46
CA GLN A 86 21.73 16.95 -9.56
C GLN A 86 21.52 18.33 -10.21
N SER A 87 21.48 18.40 -11.54
CA SER A 87 21.23 19.64 -12.28
C SER A 87 19.74 19.97 -12.46
N LEU A 88 18.85 19.03 -12.13
CA LEU A 88 17.41 19.16 -12.37
C LEU A 88 16.70 19.69 -11.12
N GLY A 89 16.33 20.96 -11.14
CA GLY A 89 15.61 21.60 -10.03
C GLY A 89 14.22 21.02 -9.73
N GLU A 90 13.66 20.24 -10.65
CA GLU A 90 12.37 19.57 -10.49
C GLU A 90 12.45 18.38 -9.53
N ILE A 91 13.65 17.87 -9.24
CA ILE A 91 13.87 16.73 -8.35
C ILE A 91 14.16 17.25 -6.94
N GLU A 92 13.35 16.83 -5.96
CA GLU A 92 13.56 17.17 -4.55
C GLU A 92 14.57 16.20 -3.91
N HIS A 93 14.36 14.91 -4.13
CA HIS A 93 15.06 13.84 -3.43
C HIS A 93 15.24 12.61 -4.32
N VAL A 94 16.37 11.91 -4.17
CA VAL A 94 16.61 10.59 -4.78
C VAL A 94 17.19 9.65 -3.73
N GLU A 95 16.60 8.46 -3.62
CA GLU A 95 17.05 7.40 -2.71
C GLU A 95 17.13 6.05 -3.43
N PRO A 96 17.91 5.08 -2.92
CA PRO A 96 17.96 3.74 -3.49
C PRO A 96 16.62 3.03 -3.31
N ASP A 97 16.22 2.24 -4.30
CA ASP A 97 15.08 1.33 -4.15
C ASP A 97 15.45 0.18 -3.20
N VAL A 98 14.62 -0.05 -2.19
CA VAL A 98 14.89 -1.00 -1.09
C VAL A 98 14.05 -2.26 -1.27
N ILE A 99 14.65 -3.40 -0.96
CA ILE A 99 13.97 -4.69 -0.88
C ILE A 99 13.07 -4.68 0.36
N MET A 100 11.78 -4.85 0.11
CA MET A 100 10.73 -5.02 1.10
C MET A 100 10.47 -6.51 1.30
N ARG A 101 10.22 -6.93 2.54
CA ARG A 101 9.93 -8.33 2.87
C ARG A 101 8.69 -8.45 3.74
N ALA A 102 7.89 -9.47 3.47
CA ALA A 102 6.92 -9.97 4.43
C ALA A 102 7.70 -10.45 5.67
N SER A 103 7.33 -9.95 6.84
CA SER A 103 8.03 -10.28 8.08
C SER A 103 7.65 -11.68 8.54
N VAL A 104 8.27 -12.74 8.01
CA VAL A 104 8.05 -14.09 8.54
C VAL A 104 9.25 -15.02 8.37
N PRO A 105 9.89 -15.43 9.47
CA PRO A 105 10.01 -16.83 9.77
C PRO A 105 8.71 -17.29 10.43
N ILE A 106 7.78 -17.91 9.69
CA ILE A 106 6.79 -18.79 10.32
C ILE A 106 7.57 -20.03 10.77
N GLY A 107 8.26 -19.94 11.90
CA GLY A 107 8.55 -21.13 12.67
C GLY A 107 7.20 -21.75 13.02
N PHE A 108 7.01 -23.03 12.69
CA PHE A 108 5.91 -23.86 13.19
C PHE A 108 5.84 -23.75 14.72
N PHE A 109 5.16 -22.73 15.23
CA PHE A 109 4.45 -22.85 16.47
C PHE A 109 3.15 -23.51 16.08
N ASP A 110 2.91 -24.74 16.54
CA ASP A 110 1.57 -25.24 16.75
C ASP A 110 1.02 -24.50 17.98
N PRO A 111 0.26 -23.39 17.85
CA PRO A 111 -0.66 -23.06 18.92
C PRO A 111 -1.66 -24.22 19.02
N PRO A 112 -2.16 -24.54 20.23
CA PRO A 112 -3.21 -25.54 20.36
C PRO A 112 -4.33 -25.18 19.38
N VAL A 113 -4.66 -26.14 18.50
CA VAL A 113 -5.77 -26.03 17.54
C VAL A 113 -7.04 -25.75 18.32
N TYR A 114 -7.34 -24.48 18.46
CA TYR A 114 -8.60 -24.02 18.99
C TYR A 114 -9.52 -23.88 17.79
N ARG A 115 -10.45 -24.81 17.66
CA ARG A 115 -11.55 -24.75 16.69
C ARG A 115 -12.73 -24.07 17.36
N PRO A 116 -13.04 -22.80 17.06
CA PRO A 116 -14.31 -22.23 17.45
C PRO A 116 -15.41 -23.04 16.76
N SER A 117 -16.46 -23.42 17.49
CA SER A 117 -17.63 -24.02 16.87
C SER A 117 -18.31 -22.96 16.01
N VAL A 118 -18.44 -23.22 14.71
CA VAL A 118 -19.31 -22.46 13.81
C VAL A 118 -20.75 -22.63 14.31
N VAL A 119 -21.31 -21.60 14.94
CA VAL A 119 -22.73 -21.58 15.30
C VAL A 119 -23.50 -21.02 14.11
N ASN A 120 -24.13 -21.92 13.33
CA ASN A 120 -25.16 -21.54 12.37
C ASN A 120 -26.40 -21.04 13.13
N GLY A 121 -26.45 -19.74 13.41
CA GLY A 121 -27.61 -19.08 14.02
C GLY A 121 -28.73 -18.87 13.01
N THR A 122 -29.60 -19.86 12.82
CA THR A 122 -30.93 -19.62 12.22
C THR A 122 -31.90 -19.23 13.34
N ASN A 123 -32.33 -17.96 13.39
CA ASN A 123 -33.74 -17.63 13.66
C ASN A 123 -34.09 -16.16 13.40
N THR A 124 -35.26 -16.02 12.79
CA THR A 124 -35.92 -14.84 12.26
C THR A 124 -36.63 -14.00 13.32
N THR A 125 -36.59 -12.67 13.20
CA THR A 125 -37.73 -11.71 13.24
C THR A 125 -37.20 -10.26 13.27
N ALA A 126 -37.68 -9.40 12.36
CA ALA A 126 -37.63 -7.94 12.50
C ALA A 126 -38.93 -7.45 13.21
N PRO A 127 -39.09 -6.20 13.74
CA PRO A 127 -38.24 -4.98 13.63
C PRO A 127 -38.10 -4.13 14.94
N SER A 128 -37.14 -3.18 15.01
CA SER A 128 -37.36 -1.73 15.36
C SER A 128 -36.02 -0.99 15.55
N ASN A 129 -35.92 0.22 14.98
CA ASN A 129 -34.72 1.06 14.93
C ASN A 129 -34.18 1.52 16.30
N SER A 130 -32.85 1.61 16.39
CA SER A 130 -32.03 2.30 17.43
C SER A 130 -31.47 1.49 18.61
N SER A 131 -30.68 0.46 18.29
CA SER A 131 -29.46 0.05 19.02
C SER A 131 -28.59 -0.63 17.98
N SER A 132 -27.27 -0.44 17.98
CA SER A 132 -26.38 -1.33 17.22
C SER A 132 -26.67 -2.76 17.71
N ASP A 133 -27.19 -3.63 16.84
CA ASP A 133 -27.43 -5.02 17.19
C ASP A 133 -26.06 -5.66 17.37
N LEU A 134 -25.62 -5.84 18.62
CA LEU A 134 -24.35 -6.45 18.90
C LEU A 134 -24.50 -7.98 18.84
N VAL A 135 -23.55 -8.63 18.18
CA VAL A 135 -23.42 -10.09 18.10
C VAL A 135 -22.25 -10.52 18.98
N THR A 136 -22.39 -11.68 19.63
CA THR A 136 -21.33 -12.28 20.44
C THR A 136 -20.86 -13.57 19.78
N GLN A 137 -19.58 -13.63 19.44
CA GLN A 137 -18.89 -14.88 19.11
C GLN A 137 -18.30 -15.42 20.41
N GLU A 138 -18.91 -16.48 20.94
CA GLU A 138 -18.33 -17.26 22.02
C GLU A 138 -17.00 -17.87 21.58
N ASN A 139 -16.11 -18.12 22.55
CA ASN A 139 -14.91 -18.88 22.28
C ASN A 139 -14.07 -18.27 21.13
N SER A 140 -13.81 -16.97 21.21
CA SER A 140 -12.99 -16.23 20.25
C SER A 140 -11.49 -16.36 20.54
N THR A 141 -10.64 -15.89 19.62
CA THR A 141 -9.21 -15.77 19.88
C THR A 141 -8.95 -14.63 20.87
N TRP A 142 -7.83 -14.72 21.60
CA TRP A 142 -7.48 -13.72 22.61
C TRP A 142 -7.41 -12.28 22.03
N GLY A 143 -6.98 -12.14 20.77
CA GLY A 143 -6.90 -10.84 20.09
C GLY A 143 -8.28 -10.22 19.89
N LEU A 144 -9.25 -10.98 19.39
CA LEU A 144 -10.63 -10.52 19.20
C LEU A 144 -11.30 -10.18 20.54
N ALA A 145 -11.13 -11.03 21.57
CA ALA A 145 -11.64 -10.74 22.89
C ALA A 145 -11.03 -9.46 23.47
N ARG A 146 -9.72 -9.25 23.28
CA ARG A 146 -8.99 -8.08 23.78
C ARG A 146 -9.49 -6.76 23.15
N ILE A 147 -9.77 -6.74 21.85
CA ILE A 147 -10.21 -5.50 21.17
C ILE A 147 -11.66 -5.12 21.47
N SER A 148 -12.51 -6.09 21.82
CA SER A 148 -13.93 -5.84 22.10
C SER A 148 -14.23 -5.50 23.57
N HIS A 149 -13.31 -5.79 24.49
CA HIS A 149 -13.54 -5.63 25.93
C HIS A 149 -12.57 -4.65 26.58
N LYS A 150 -13.05 -3.85 27.55
CA LYS A 150 -12.19 -3.00 28.37
C LYS A 150 -11.43 -3.82 29.41
N ASP A 151 -12.13 -4.70 30.10
CA ASP A 151 -11.59 -5.55 31.15
C ASP A 151 -10.81 -6.74 30.59
N ALA A 152 -9.88 -7.27 31.39
CA ALA A 152 -9.09 -8.44 31.04
C ALA A 152 -9.86 -9.75 31.35
N GLY A 153 -9.49 -10.83 30.64
CA GLY A 153 -10.03 -12.17 30.89
C GLY A 153 -11.28 -12.53 30.10
N ALA A 154 -11.77 -11.64 29.22
CA ALA A 154 -12.79 -12.00 28.24
C ALA A 154 -12.29 -13.07 27.28
N SER A 155 -13.20 -13.92 26.82
CA SER A 155 -12.96 -15.01 25.86
C SER A 155 -13.89 -14.95 24.66
N ASP A 156 -14.84 -14.04 24.67
CA ASP A 156 -15.83 -13.77 23.64
C ASP A 156 -15.47 -12.51 22.86
N TYR A 157 -15.99 -12.42 21.64
CA TYR A 157 -15.85 -11.25 20.78
C TYR A 157 -17.22 -10.64 20.55
N VAL A 158 -17.42 -9.41 21.04
CA VAL A 158 -18.65 -8.64 20.83
C VAL A 158 -18.41 -7.61 19.74
N TYR A 159 -19.25 -7.64 18.70
CA TYR A 159 -19.11 -6.79 17.51
C TYR A 159 -20.48 -6.38 16.96
N ASP A 160 -20.51 -5.34 16.14
CA ASP A 160 -21.73 -4.89 15.46
C ASP A 160 -22.21 -5.94 14.44
N ALA A 161 -23.52 -6.20 14.37
CA ALA A 161 -24.11 -7.20 13.47
C ALA A 161 -23.82 -6.95 12.00
N SER A 162 -23.61 -5.70 11.58
CA SER A 162 -23.17 -5.40 10.21
C SER A 162 -21.81 -6.04 9.91
N ALA A 163 -20.93 -6.16 10.91
CA ALA A 163 -19.60 -6.74 10.81
C ALA A 163 -18.76 -6.21 9.65
N GLY A 164 -18.91 -4.93 9.28
CA GLY A 164 -18.23 -4.33 8.13
C GLY A 164 -18.91 -4.60 6.78
N GLU A 165 -20.16 -5.01 6.76
CA GLU A 165 -20.92 -5.11 5.51
C GLU A 165 -20.93 -3.77 4.76
N GLY A 166 -20.66 -3.82 3.46
CA GLY A 166 -20.57 -2.65 2.60
C GLY A 166 -19.24 -1.89 2.68
N THR A 167 -18.26 -2.36 3.46
CA THR A 167 -16.89 -1.83 3.44
C THR A 167 -15.98 -2.66 2.55
N PHE A 168 -14.94 -2.00 2.03
CA PHE A 168 -13.85 -2.61 1.30
C PHE A 168 -12.56 -2.43 2.09
N VAL A 169 -11.71 -3.44 2.08
CA VAL A 169 -10.36 -3.39 2.65
C VAL A 169 -9.37 -3.95 1.63
N TYR A 170 -8.40 -3.14 1.25
CA TYR A 170 -7.29 -3.57 0.39
C TYR A 170 -6.19 -4.17 1.27
N ILE A 171 -5.71 -5.36 0.89
CA ILE A 171 -4.57 -6.03 1.51
C ILE A 171 -3.40 -5.96 0.52
N ILE A 172 -2.45 -5.09 0.81
CA ILE A 172 -1.21 -4.92 0.05
C ILE A 172 -0.16 -5.89 0.61
N ASP A 173 0.03 -7.04 -0.04
CA ASP A 173 0.85 -8.12 0.52
C ASP A 173 1.31 -9.12 -0.56
N THR A 174 1.51 -10.38 -0.20
CA THR A 174 1.81 -11.51 -1.09
C THR A 174 0.61 -12.01 -1.89
N GLY A 175 -0.55 -11.35 -1.80
CA GLY A 175 -1.82 -11.79 -2.41
C GLY A 175 -2.75 -12.45 -1.39
N ILE A 176 -3.88 -12.99 -1.86
CA ILE A 176 -4.85 -13.72 -1.00
C ILE A 176 -5.28 -15.02 -1.69
N ASN A 177 -5.32 -16.12 -0.94
CA ASN A 177 -6.08 -17.30 -1.35
C ASN A 177 -7.58 -17.03 -1.23
N SER A 178 -8.16 -16.52 -2.30
CA SER A 178 -9.57 -16.10 -2.35
C SER A 178 -10.56 -17.25 -2.17
N ALA A 179 -10.13 -18.48 -2.43
CA ALA A 179 -10.93 -19.69 -2.29
C ALA A 179 -10.94 -20.28 -0.87
N HIS A 180 -10.20 -19.69 0.08
CA HIS A 180 -10.13 -20.18 1.45
C HIS A 180 -11.50 -20.09 2.16
N GLU A 181 -11.84 -21.09 2.99
CA GLU A 181 -13.15 -21.19 3.64
C GLU A 181 -13.49 -19.99 4.55
N GLU A 182 -12.48 -19.34 5.10
CA GLU A 182 -12.64 -18.10 5.89
C GLU A 182 -13.24 -16.94 5.08
N PHE A 183 -13.15 -16.98 3.74
CA PHE A 183 -13.69 -15.96 2.83
C PHE A 183 -14.89 -16.46 2.02
N ALA A 184 -15.55 -17.54 2.49
CA ALA A 184 -16.73 -18.09 1.85
C ALA A 184 -17.77 -17.01 1.50
N GLY A 185 -18.46 -17.22 0.37
CA GLY A 185 -19.40 -16.25 -0.19
C GLY A 185 -18.77 -15.22 -1.14
N GLY A 186 -17.48 -15.38 -1.49
CA GLY A 186 -16.81 -14.53 -2.47
C GLY A 186 -16.39 -13.16 -1.94
N ARG A 187 -16.16 -13.07 -0.62
CA ARG A 187 -15.80 -11.79 0.03
C ARG A 187 -14.34 -11.42 -0.17
N ALA A 188 -13.47 -12.38 -0.47
CA ALA A 188 -12.12 -12.11 -0.95
C ALA A 188 -12.11 -12.08 -2.48
N VAL A 189 -11.62 -10.99 -3.05
CA VAL A 189 -11.54 -10.76 -4.50
C VAL A 189 -10.08 -10.51 -4.86
N LEU A 190 -9.62 -11.17 -5.92
CA LEU A 190 -8.30 -10.91 -6.47
C LEU A 190 -8.32 -9.56 -7.19
N GLY A 191 -7.54 -8.61 -6.68
CA GLY A 191 -7.30 -7.33 -7.31
C GLY A 191 -6.06 -7.38 -8.20
N GLN A 192 -5.38 -6.24 -8.28
CA GLN A 192 -4.20 -6.08 -9.12
C GLN A 192 -2.97 -6.77 -8.53
N SER A 193 -2.14 -7.32 -9.41
CA SER A 193 -0.79 -7.74 -9.08
C SER A 193 0.22 -6.83 -9.76
N PHE A 194 1.27 -6.51 -9.01
CA PHE A 194 2.43 -5.77 -9.49
C PHE A 194 3.70 -6.64 -9.50
N VAL A 195 3.53 -7.94 -9.27
CA VAL A 195 4.54 -8.96 -9.46
C VAL A 195 4.39 -9.51 -10.89
N ASP A 196 5.50 -9.63 -11.61
CA ASP A 196 5.50 -10.09 -13.00
C ASP A 196 4.91 -11.50 -13.14
N ASP A 197 4.13 -11.71 -14.21
CA ASP A 197 3.47 -12.98 -14.56
C ASP A 197 2.64 -13.61 -13.42
N SER A 198 2.09 -12.78 -12.53
CA SER A 198 1.32 -13.21 -11.36
C SER A 198 -0.05 -12.52 -11.32
N ASP A 199 -1.05 -13.20 -10.77
CA ASP A 199 -2.33 -12.63 -10.37
C ASP A 199 -2.33 -12.24 -8.89
N GLY A 200 -3.46 -11.81 -8.36
CA GLY A 200 -3.59 -11.47 -6.92
C GLY A 200 -3.54 -12.69 -5.98
N GLU A 201 -3.33 -13.91 -6.49
CA GLU A 201 -3.36 -15.13 -5.69
C GLU A 201 -2.10 -15.24 -4.80
N ASP A 202 -2.29 -15.80 -3.61
CA ASP A 202 -1.22 -15.95 -2.63
C ASP A 202 -0.44 -17.25 -2.83
N ASP A 203 0.85 -17.12 -3.13
CA ASP A 203 1.82 -18.20 -3.29
C ASP A 203 2.84 -18.24 -2.13
N GLN A 204 2.69 -17.38 -1.12
CA GLN A 204 3.58 -17.29 0.03
C GLN A 204 2.85 -17.57 1.35
N GLY A 205 1.64 -17.02 1.53
CA GLY A 205 0.74 -17.26 2.67
C GLY A 205 0.55 -16.09 3.64
N HIS A 206 1.45 -15.09 3.64
CA HIS A 206 1.41 -13.96 4.56
C HIS A 206 0.18 -13.08 4.32
N GLY A 207 -0.10 -12.73 3.06
CA GLY A 207 -1.27 -11.93 2.71
C GLY A 207 -2.59 -12.62 3.04
N THR A 208 -2.71 -13.93 2.83
CA THR A 208 -3.88 -14.71 3.27
C THR A 208 -4.06 -14.67 4.79
N HIS A 209 -2.97 -14.77 5.55
CA HIS A 209 -3.01 -14.67 7.01
C HIS A 209 -3.47 -13.27 7.47
N CYS A 210 -2.95 -12.21 6.85
CA CYS A 210 -3.37 -10.82 7.07
C CYS A 210 -4.86 -10.61 6.75
N ALA A 211 -5.31 -11.06 5.59
CA ALA A 211 -6.71 -11.01 5.18
C ALA A 211 -7.64 -11.76 6.15
N GLY A 212 -7.19 -12.91 6.68
CA GLY A 212 -7.94 -13.68 7.68
C GLY A 212 -8.17 -12.92 8.98
N MET A 213 -7.18 -12.15 9.45
CA MET A 213 -7.33 -11.29 10.65
C MET A 213 -8.27 -10.11 10.41
N VAL A 214 -8.32 -9.59 9.19
CA VAL A 214 -9.21 -8.47 8.84
C VAL A 214 -10.65 -8.95 8.71
N GLY A 215 -10.91 -9.92 7.84
CA GLY A 215 -12.28 -10.29 7.46
C GLY A 215 -12.53 -11.78 7.29
N GLY A 216 -11.72 -12.64 7.91
CA GLY A 216 -12.07 -14.07 8.04
C GLY A 216 -13.36 -14.26 8.83
N THR A 217 -14.20 -15.23 8.42
CA THR A 217 -15.47 -15.52 9.10
C THR A 217 -15.24 -15.86 10.59
N THR A 218 -14.20 -16.63 10.89
CA THR A 218 -13.89 -17.09 12.25
C THR A 218 -12.95 -16.14 12.97
N TYR A 219 -11.89 -15.69 12.30
CA TYR A 219 -10.78 -14.95 12.93
C TYR A 219 -10.77 -13.44 12.65
N GLY A 220 -11.64 -12.98 11.75
CA GLY A 220 -11.70 -11.59 11.31
C GLY A 220 -12.38 -10.65 12.31
N VAL A 221 -11.93 -9.40 12.30
CA VAL A 221 -12.55 -8.28 13.01
C VAL A 221 -13.82 -7.83 12.28
N ALA A 222 -13.73 -7.58 10.97
CA ALA A 222 -14.80 -7.12 10.08
C ALA A 222 -15.27 -8.28 9.19
N LYS A 223 -16.02 -9.21 9.79
CA LYS A 223 -16.35 -10.53 9.20
C LYS A 223 -17.16 -10.47 7.89
N ASN A 224 -17.83 -9.37 7.60
CA ASN A 224 -18.62 -9.15 6.39
C ASN A 224 -18.03 -8.10 5.44
N THR A 225 -16.81 -7.62 5.69
CA THR A 225 -16.12 -6.74 4.74
C THR A 225 -15.78 -7.49 3.45
N THR A 226 -15.74 -6.75 2.35
CA THR A 226 -15.09 -7.19 1.12
C THR A 226 -13.60 -6.95 1.26
N ILE A 227 -12.78 -7.93 0.90
CA ILE A 227 -11.32 -7.87 0.94
C ILE A 227 -10.79 -7.94 -0.48
N ILE A 228 -9.92 -7.01 -0.86
CA ILE A 228 -9.34 -6.93 -2.20
C ILE A 228 -7.83 -7.22 -2.07
N ALA A 229 -7.36 -8.24 -2.78
CA ALA A 229 -5.95 -8.60 -2.81
C ALA A 229 -5.18 -7.66 -3.74
N ILE A 230 -4.19 -6.96 -3.20
CA ILE A 230 -3.18 -6.26 -3.99
C ILE A 230 -1.85 -6.96 -3.76
N LYS A 231 -1.31 -7.59 -4.81
CA LYS A 231 -0.05 -8.33 -4.70
C LYS A 231 1.13 -7.45 -5.09
N VAL A 232 2.02 -7.20 -4.12
CA VAL A 232 3.27 -6.43 -4.29
C VAL A 232 4.52 -7.22 -3.88
N LEU A 233 4.33 -8.37 -3.23
CA LEU A 233 5.39 -9.29 -2.83
C LEU A 233 5.27 -10.62 -3.60
N ASP A 234 6.40 -11.15 -4.05
CA ASP A 234 6.49 -12.40 -4.80
C ASP A 234 6.35 -13.64 -3.89
N ALA A 235 6.47 -14.84 -4.49
CA ALA A 235 6.42 -16.13 -3.79
C ALA A 235 7.49 -16.30 -2.68
N SER A 236 8.56 -15.50 -2.70
CA SER A 236 9.58 -15.48 -1.63
C SER A 236 9.21 -14.51 -0.50
N GLY A 237 8.09 -13.80 -0.62
CA GLY A 237 7.67 -12.74 0.28
C GLY A 237 8.51 -11.48 0.11
N SER A 238 9.05 -11.24 -1.09
CA SER A 238 9.93 -10.10 -1.36
C SER A 238 9.37 -9.21 -2.47
N GLY A 239 9.60 -7.91 -2.37
CA GLY A 239 9.26 -6.93 -3.39
C GLY A 239 10.16 -5.71 -3.31
N SER A 240 10.01 -4.74 -4.21
CA SER A 240 10.72 -3.47 -4.14
C SER A 240 9.84 -2.39 -3.54
N THR A 241 10.46 -1.33 -3.00
CA THR A 241 9.71 -0.16 -2.53
C THR A 241 8.99 0.49 -3.70
N SER A 242 9.60 0.54 -4.88
CA SER A 242 8.95 1.03 -6.10
C SER A 242 7.68 0.25 -6.46
N THR A 243 7.67 -1.08 -6.35
CA THR A 243 6.49 -1.92 -6.60
C THR A 243 5.37 -1.62 -5.61
N VAL A 244 5.70 -1.41 -4.33
CA VAL A 244 4.70 -0.99 -3.32
C VAL A 244 4.15 0.41 -3.62
N LEU A 245 5.00 1.34 -4.05
CA LEU A 245 4.54 2.70 -4.45
C LEU A 245 3.66 2.69 -5.70
N LYS A 246 3.81 1.70 -6.58
CA LYS A 246 2.94 1.49 -7.75
C LYS A 246 1.47 1.37 -7.35
N ASP A 247 1.22 0.65 -6.26
CA ASP A 247 -0.13 0.38 -5.81
C ASP A 247 -0.85 1.63 -5.31
N GLY A 248 -0.13 2.57 -4.68
CA GLY A 248 -0.71 3.80 -4.17
C GLY A 248 -1.46 4.62 -5.23
N GLU A 249 -1.08 4.51 -6.50
CA GLU A 249 -1.80 5.12 -7.63
C GLU A 249 -3.11 4.39 -7.97
N CYS A 250 -3.11 3.05 -7.89
CA CYS A 250 -4.29 2.22 -8.15
C CYS A 250 -5.31 2.29 -7.00
N VAL A 251 -4.87 2.15 -5.75
CA VAL A 251 -5.76 2.18 -4.58
C VAL A 251 -6.14 3.62 -4.21
N GLY A 252 -5.27 4.61 -4.39
CA GLY A 252 -5.59 6.02 -4.15
C GLY A 252 -6.70 6.57 -5.05
N ALA A 253 -6.97 5.92 -6.19
CA ALA A 253 -8.09 6.23 -7.07
C ALA A 253 -9.45 5.72 -6.51
N GLU A 254 -9.43 4.72 -5.63
CA GLU A 254 -10.61 4.06 -5.05
C GLU A 254 -10.67 4.38 -3.54
N ARG A 255 -11.37 5.47 -3.18
CA ARG A 255 -11.33 6.15 -1.87
C ARG A 255 -11.91 5.38 -0.66
N GLU A 256 -11.61 4.10 -0.45
CA GLU A 256 -12.14 3.36 0.71
C GLU A 256 -11.05 2.47 1.37
N TRP A 257 -10.77 2.78 2.65
CA TRP A 257 -9.93 2.07 3.63
C TRP A 257 -8.75 1.22 3.11
N LEU A 258 -7.55 1.81 3.18
CA LEU A 258 -6.28 1.12 2.95
C LEU A 258 -5.74 0.49 4.24
N VAL A 259 -5.39 -0.79 4.19
CA VAL A 259 -4.80 -1.53 5.31
C VAL A 259 -3.55 -2.28 4.81
N ASP A 260 -2.38 -1.65 4.97
CA ASP A 260 -1.08 -2.30 4.82
C ASP A 260 -0.75 -3.07 6.11
N ILE A 261 -0.65 -4.40 6.02
CA ILE A 261 -0.31 -5.26 7.17
C ILE A 261 0.93 -6.06 6.81
N GLY A 262 2.10 -5.58 7.25
CA GLY A 262 3.26 -6.44 7.54
C GLY A 262 4.39 -6.45 6.52
N VAL A 263 4.43 -5.50 5.60
CA VAL A 263 5.60 -5.26 4.75
C VAL A 263 6.62 -4.41 5.50
N GLY A 264 7.86 -4.90 5.63
CA GLY A 264 8.94 -4.21 6.35
C GLY A 264 10.22 -4.12 5.51
N GLY A 265 10.73 -2.90 5.37
CA GLY A 265 12.07 -2.59 4.85
C GLY A 265 12.77 -1.59 5.77
N LYS A 266 14.10 -1.61 5.83
CA LYS A 266 14.87 -0.62 6.60
C LYS A 266 14.94 0.71 5.84
N GLY A 267 13.83 1.44 5.82
CA GLY A 267 13.70 2.79 5.26
C GLY A 267 12.96 3.71 6.24
N CYS A 268 13.28 5.00 6.23
CA CYS A 268 12.65 5.99 7.10
C CYS A 268 11.28 6.39 6.52
N TRP A 269 10.20 5.77 6.98
CA TRP A 269 8.84 6.10 6.54
C TRP A 269 7.99 6.59 7.71
N THR A 270 7.35 7.74 7.52
CA THR A 270 6.31 8.25 8.43
C THR A 270 5.01 8.32 7.65
N ALA A 271 4.05 7.46 7.98
CA ALA A 271 2.67 7.61 7.50
C ALA A 271 1.95 8.59 8.43
N SER A 272 1.41 9.67 7.87
CA SER A 272 0.52 10.59 8.59
C SER A 272 -0.87 10.51 7.99
N GLY A 273 -1.81 9.92 8.74
CA GLY A 273 -3.24 9.96 8.43
C GLY A 273 -3.86 11.17 9.11
N GLY A 274 -4.43 12.08 8.32
CA GLY A 274 -5.29 13.16 8.83
C GLY A 274 -6.70 12.63 9.09
N TYR A 275 -7.25 13.02 10.24
CA TYR A 275 -8.63 12.73 10.68
C TYR A 275 -9.70 13.35 9.78
#